data_AF-A0A9N9AGC6-F1
#
_entry.id   AF-A0A9N9AGC6-F1
#
_cell.length_a   1.000
_cell.length_b   1.000
_cell.length_c   1.000
_cell.angle_alpha   90.00
_cell.angle_beta   90.00
_cell.angle_gamma   90.00
#
_symmetry.space_group_name_H-M   'P 1'
#
loop_
_entity.id
_entity.type
_entity.pdbx_description
1 polymer ?
#
loop_
_entity_poly.entity_id
_entity_poly.type
_entity_poly.pdbx_seq_one_letter_code
_entity_poly.pdbx_strand_id
1 'polypeptide(L)'
;MAINLPSYLIDSPFEAIFKQSTSPPLPSAWNHGDSSMFIQVGENRLRAKYIGRGRDDTEAAAIRTDFPIPQECGLYYYEVKIINKGVGGYIGVGFAMKHVALDRLPGWEDDAYGYHGDDGAKFHAFGRGTEFGPKFTTGDVIGCGINFFNGTAFYTKNGIHLGVAFNDVIGEFYPMIGLRSFPETVEANFGQDKFVFDIDKYAKELYKEVNEGTDISSTIPNTP
;
A
#
# COMPACT_ATOMS: atom_id res chain seq x y z
N MET A 1 -8.53 3.69 27.01
CA MET A 1 -7.20 3.41 26.44
C MET A 1 -6.84 4.59 25.57
N ALA A 2 -5.65 5.17 25.72
CA ALA A 2 -5.20 6.19 24.78
C ALA A 2 -5.07 5.53 23.40
N ILE A 3 -5.86 5.97 22.44
CA ILE A 3 -5.80 5.42 21.09
C ILE A 3 -4.59 6.07 20.42
N ASN A 4 -3.61 5.25 20.03
CA ASN A 4 -2.35 5.75 19.48
C ASN A 4 -2.50 5.92 17.97
N LEU A 5 -2.75 7.15 17.52
CA LEU A 5 -2.73 7.50 16.10
C LEU A 5 -1.30 7.39 15.56
N PRO A 6 -1.10 6.92 14.31
CA PRO A 6 0.13 7.18 13.58
C PRO A 6 0.49 8.67 13.62
N SER A 7 1.78 8.98 13.80
CA SER A 7 2.26 10.36 14.00
C SER A 7 1.84 11.31 12.88
N TYR A 8 1.81 10.83 11.64
CA TYR A 8 1.44 11.64 10.48
C TYR A 8 -0.06 11.97 10.43
N LEU A 9 -0.89 11.32 11.25
CA LEU A 9 -2.31 11.62 11.40
C LEU A 9 -2.60 12.56 12.58
N ILE A 10 -1.58 12.92 13.38
CA ILE A 10 -1.72 13.94 14.43
C ILE A 10 -1.93 15.30 13.75
N ASP A 11 -2.83 16.12 14.29
CA ASP A 11 -3.26 17.42 13.74
C ASP A 11 -3.96 17.34 12.38
N SER A 12 -4.29 16.14 11.92
CA SER A 12 -5.14 15.95 10.74
C SER A 12 -6.60 16.31 11.05
N PRO A 13 -7.42 16.68 10.04
CA PRO A 13 -8.88 16.76 10.21
C PRO A 13 -9.48 15.47 10.77
N PHE A 14 -8.83 14.32 10.52
CA PHE A 14 -9.24 13.01 11.02
C PHE A 14 -9.07 12.85 12.53
N GLU A 15 -8.09 13.51 13.15
CA GLU A 15 -7.83 13.36 14.59
C GLU A 15 -9.07 13.71 15.44
N ALA A 16 -9.84 14.71 15.02
CA ALA A 16 -11.09 15.12 15.68
C ALA A 16 -12.19 14.05 15.59
N ILE A 17 -12.21 13.25 14.51
CA ILE A 17 -13.12 12.12 14.32
C ILE A 17 -12.64 10.93 15.15
N PHE A 18 -11.33 10.65 15.11
CA PHE A 18 -10.73 9.52 15.80
C PHE A 18 -10.80 9.60 17.33
N LYS A 19 -10.80 10.81 17.89
CA LYS A 19 -10.98 11.03 19.33
C LYS A 19 -12.40 10.73 19.83
N GLN A 20 -13.35 10.48 18.93
CA GLN A 20 -14.69 10.00 19.30
C GLN A 20 -14.63 8.48 19.50
N SER A 21 -15.24 7.96 20.57
CA SER A 21 -15.11 6.57 21.08
C SER A 21 -15.55 5.44 20.13
N THR A 22 -15.84 5.73 18.87
CA THR A 22 -16.39 4.83 17.84
C THR A 22 -15.54 4.78 16.56
N SER A 23 -14.27 5.21 16.60
CA SER A 23 -13.42 5.25 15.40
C SER A 23 -13.19 3.84 14.81
N PRO A 24 -13.31 3.66 13.49
CA PRO A 24 -12.97 2.39 12.85
C PRO A 24 -11.47 2.06 13.04
N PRO A 25 -11.11 0.77 13.19
CA PRO A 25 -9.72 0.36 13.31
C PRO A 25 -8.94 0.64 12.02
N LEU A 26 -7.68 1.04 12.16
CA LEU A 26 -6.74 1.13 11.04
C LEU A 26 -6.19 -0.26 10.68
N PRO A 27 -5.86 -0.50 9.40
CA PRO A 27 -5.15 -1.71 9.01
C PRO A 27 -3.83 -1.81 9.77
N SER A 28 -3.59 -2.94 10.43
CA SER A 28 -2.44 -3.12 11.32
C SER A 28 -1.65 -4.39 11.06
N ALA A 29 -2.20 -5.32 10.29
CA ALA A 29 -1.56 -6.59 10.00
C ALA A 29 -2.20 -7.26 8.79
N TRP A 30 -1.50 -8.24 8.23
CA TRP A 30 -2.04 -9.15 7.24
C TRP A 30 -3.14 -10.05 7.83
N ASN A 31 -4.17 -10.32 7.03
CA ASN A 31 -5.30 -11.14 7.44
C ASN A 31 -5.15 -12.59 6.96
N HIS A 32 -4.95 -13.52 7.89
CA HIS A 32 -4.91 -14.95 7.56
C HIS A 32 -6.18 -15.47 6.87
N GLY A 33 -7.35 -14.91 7.20
CA GLY A 33 -8.63 -15.32 6.61
C GLY A 33 -8.91 -14.69 5.25
N ASP A 34 -8.14 -13.67 4.85
CA ASP A 34 -8.26 -12.97 3.57
C ASP A 34 -6.91 -13.03 2.83
N SER A 35 -6.45 -14.27 2.63
CA SER A 35 -5.16 -14.63 2.06
C SER A 35 -5.29 -15.81 1.10
N SER A 36 -4.51 -15.80 0.02
CA SER A 36 -4.29 -16.98 -0.81
C SER A 36 -3.57 -18.09 -0.04
N MET A 37 -3.85 -19.33 -0.41
CA MET A 37 -3.21 -20.52 0.18
C MET A 37 -1.71 -20.64 -0.10
N PHE A 38 -1.19 -19.90 -1.10
CA PHE A 38 0.25 -19.87 -1.40
C PHE A 38 1.01 -18.79 -0.63
N ILE A 39 0.34 -18.07 0.28
CA ILE A 39 0.98 -17.14 1.19
C ILE A 39 1.02 -17.73 2.60
N GLN A 40 2.23 -17.91 3.11
CA GLN A 40 2.47 -18.15 4.51
C GLN A 40 2.68 -16.81 5.22
N VAL A 41 1.88 -16.56 6.25
CA VAL A 41 1.97 -15.37 7.09
C VAL A 41 2.71 -15.71 8.38
N GLY A 42 3.66 -14.87 8.79
CA GLY A 42 4.41 -15.03 10.03
C GLY A 42 3.57 -14.75 11.28
N GLU A 43 4.07 -15.14 12.46
CA GLU A 43 3.33 -15.05 13.74
C GLU A 43 2.85 -13.63 14.08
N ASN A 44 3.69 -12.62 13.83
CA ASN A 44 3.34 -11.21 14.06
C ASN A 44 2.40 -10.63 12.99
N ARG A 45 2.02 -11.42 11.98
CA ARG A 45 1.18 -11.03 10.84
C ARG A 45 1.70 -9.85 10.02
N LEU A 46 3.00 -9.55 10.08
CA LEU A 46 3.63 -8.52 9.25
C LEU A 46 4.43 -9.10 8.09
N ARG A 47 4.91 -10.34 8.24
CA ARG A 47 5.69 -11.04 7.22
C ARG A 47 4.80 -11.94 6.36
N ALA A 48 4.91 -11.81 5.04
CA ALA A 48 4.26 -12.67 4.07
C ALA A 48 5.33 -13.35 3.20
N LYS A 49 5.20 -14.66 3.01
CA LYS A 49 6.13 -15.48 2.23
C LYS A 49 5.38 -16.34 1.24
N TYR A 50 5.85 -16.34 0.00
CA TYR A 50 5.35 -17.24 -1.03
C TYR A 50 5.85 -18.68 -0.80
N ILE A 51 4.91 -19.63 -0.78
CA ILE A 51 5.17 -21.06 -0.56
C ILE A 51 4.70 -21.94 -1.71
N GLY A 52 4.15 -21.36 -2.77
CA GLY A 52 3.80 -22.05 -4.01
C GLY A 52 5.03 -22.42 -4.85
N ARG A 53 4.80 -23.04 -6.01
CA ARG A 53 5.89 -23.39 -6.95
C ARG A 53 6.27 -22.23 -7.85
N GLY A 54 5.32 -21.35 -8.17
CA GLY A 54 5.51 -20.16 -9.00
C GLY A 54 5.75 -20.50 -10.47
N ARG A 55 4.99 -21.46 -11.01
CA ARG A 55 5.19 -21.97 -12.38
C ARG A 55 4.82 -20.96 -13.46
N ASP A 56 3.71 -20.25 -13.27
CA ASP A 56 3.15 -19.29 -14.21
C ASP A 56 2.23 -18.28 -13.47
N ASP A 57 1.52 -17.44 -14.21
CA ASP A 57 0.66 -16.37 -13.68
C ASP A 57 -0.56 -16.91 -12.90
N THR A 58 -0.96 -18.16 -13.11
CA THR A 58 -2.09 -18.79 -12.40
C THR A 58 -1.76 -19.16 -10.96
N GLU A 59 -0.47 -19.14 -10.60
CA GLU A 59 -0.01 -19.35 -9.23
C GLU A 59 0.36 -18.04 -8.53
N ALA A 60 -0.05 -16.89 -9.07
CA ALA A 60 -0.02 -15.64 -8.34
C ALA A 60 -0.87 -15.74 -7.06
N ALA A 61 -0.43 -15.06 -6.01
CA ALA A 61 -1.05 -15.16 -4.71
C ALA A 61 -1.01 -13.81 -4.01
N ALA A 62 -2.12 -13.40 -3.42
CA ALA A 62 -2.22 -12.15 -2.73
C ALA A 62 -2.88 -12.28 -1.36
N ILE A 63 -2.70 -11.23 -0.56
CA ILE A 63 -3.21 -11.11 0.80
C ILE A 63 -3.59 -9.66 1.06
N ARG A 64 -4.68 -9.46 1.80
CA ARG A 64 -5.14 -8.16 2.27
C ARG A 64 -4.94 -8.01 3.79
N THR A 65 -5.03 -6.78 4.27
CA THR A 65 -4.99 -6.45 5.69
C THR A 65 -6.24 -6.88 6.45
N ASP A 66 -6.17 -6.83 7.78
CA ASP A 66 -7.27 -7.15 8.69
C ASP A 66 -8.44 -6.17 8.66
N PHE A 67 -8.19 -4.91 8.27
CA PHE A 67 -9.20 -3.86 8.13
C PHE A 67 -9.00 -3.05 6.85
N PRO A 68 -10.07 -2.41 6.32
CA PRO A 68 -9.94 -1.42 5.27
C PRO A 68 -9.33 -0.14 5.82
N ILE A 69 -8.88 0.72 4.91
CA ILE A 69 -8.46 2.07 5.24
C ILE A 69 -9.71 2.94 5.41
N PRO A 70 -9.93 3.54 6.60
CA PRO A 70 -10.98 4.54 6.77
C PRO A 70 -10.71 5.74 5.87
N GLN A 71 -11.65 6.09 4.99
CA GLN A 71 -11.49 7.24 4.08
C GLN A 71 -11.31 8.54 4.85
N GLU A 72 -11.89 8.60 6.05
CA GLU A 72 -11.80 9.74 6.95
C GLU A 72 -10.35 10.05 7.35
N CYS A 73 -9.41 9.10 7.23
CA CYS A 73 -7.98 9.35 7.45
C CYS A 73 -7.46 10.52 6.60
N GLY A 74 -8.06 10.76 5.43
CA GLY A 74 -7.61 11.73 4.43
C GLY A 74 -6.33 11.31 3.73
N LEU A 75 -5.32 10.89 4.49
CA LEU A 75 -4.08 10.30 4.02
C LEU A 75 -3.85 8.96 4.74
N TYR A 76 -3.48 7.91 4.00
CA TYR A 76 -2.99 6.66 4.58
C TYR A 76 -1.67 6.28 3.93
N TYR A 77 -0.75 5.70 4.70
CA TYR A 77 0.56 5.29 4.22
C TYR A 77 1.04 4.02 4.93
N TYR A 78 1.60 3.10 4.16
CA TYR A 78 2.28 1.91 4.69
C TYR A 78 3.52 1.59 3.85
N GLU A 79 4.47 0.85 4.43
CA GLU A 79 5.69 0.42 3.76
C GLU A 79 5.81 -1.11 3.71
N VAL A 80 6.44 -1.61 2.66
CA VAL A 80 6.75 -3.01 2.45
C VAL A 80 8.24 -3.16 2.18
N LYS A 81 8.95 -3.81 3.09
CA LYS A 81 10.34 -4.20 2.89
C LYS A 81 10.43 -5.51 2.13
N ILE A 82 11.19 -5.52 1.05
CA ILE A 82 11.47 -6.74 0.29
C ILE A 82 12.57 -7.54 0.99
N ILE A 83 12.17 -8.55 1.75
CA ILE A 83 13.11 -9.41 2.49
C ILE A 83 13.85 -10.35 1.55
N ASN A 84 13.15 -10.90 0.56
CA ASN A 84 13.72 -11.77 -0.47
C ASN A 84 12.88 -11.63 -1.73
N LYS A 85 13.52 -11.35 -2.88
CA LYS A 85 12.84 -11.21 -4.16
C LYS A 85 12.51 -12.55 -4.82
N GLY A 86 12.94 -13.66 -4.23
CA GLY A 86 12.81 -14.97 -4.83
C GLY A 86 13.51 -15.07 -6.20
N VAL A 87 13.04 -16.00 -7.02
CA VAL A 87 13.58 -16.24 -8.36
C VAL A 87 13.20 -15.11 -9.32
N GLY A 88 11.92 -14.74 -9.35
CA GLY A 88 11.33 -13.82 -10.33
C GLY A 88 11.27 -12.37 -9.89
N GLY A 89 11.09 -12.08 -8.59
CA GLY A 89 10.84 -10.72 -8.12
C GLY A 89 9.46 -10.19 -8.53
N TYR A 90 8.51 -11.09 -8.77
CA TYR A 90 7.13 -10.82 -9.18
C TYR A 90 6.29 -10.40 -7.97
N ILE A 91 6.72 -9.31 -7.33
CA ILE A 91 6.13 -8.76 -6.13
C ILE A 91 5.32 -7.53 -6.52
N GLY A 92 4.02 -7.55 -6.26
CA GLY A 92 3.14 -6.40 -6.37
C GLY A 92 2.87 -5.80 -4.99
N VAL A 93 3.01 -4.48 -4.87
CA VAL A 93 2.60 -3.69 -3.69
C VAL A 93 1.46 -2.79 -4.11
N GLY A 94 0.37 -2.74 -3.34
CA GLY A 94 -0.75 -1.86 -3.67
C GLY A 94 -1.95 -2.02 -2.76
N PHE A 95 -3.14 -1.97 -3.33
CA PHE A 95 -4.39 -2.01 -2.56
C PHE A 95 -5.54 -2.46 -3.45
N ALA A 96 -6.57 -3.02 -2.84
CA ALA A 96 -7.75 -3.51 -3.55
C ALA A 96 -9.01 -3.44 -2.69
N MET A 97 -10.17 -3.43 -3.35
CA MET A 97 -11.43 -3.64 -2.66
C MET A 97 -11.58 -5.10 -2.21
N LYS A 98 -12.48 -5.32 -1.25
CA LYS A 98 -12.68 -6.62 -0.59
C LYS A 98 -13.06 -7.78 -1.54
N HIS A 99 -13.76 -7.49 -2.62
CA HIS A 99 -14.28 -8.52 -3.53
C HIS A 99 -13.23 -9.05 -4.51
N VAL A 100 -12.09 -8.36 -4.66
CA VAL A 100 -11.04 -8.72 -5.62
C VAL A 100 -10.47 -10.11 -5.31
N ALA A 101 -10.23 -10.90 -6.34
CA ALA A 101 -9.68 -12.25 -6.20
C ALA A 101 -8.23 -12.21 -5.69
N LEU A 102 -7.84 -13.23 -4.92
CA LEU A 102 -6.52 -13.32 -4.27
C LEU A 102 -5.54 -14.25 -5.00
N ASP A 103 -5.91 -14.76 -6.18
CA ASP A 103 -5.09 -15.58 -7.08
C ASP A 103 -4.45 -14.73 -8.20
N ARG A 104 -4.38 -13.42 -7.98
CA ARG A 104 -3.88 -12.41 -8.93
C ARG A 104 -3.01 -11.39 -8.19
N LEU A 105 -2.04 -10.79 -8.87
CA LEU A 105 -1.24 -9.71 -8.29
C LEU A 105 -2.06 -8.39 -8.22
N PRO A 106 -1.76 -7.50 -7.25
CA PRO A 106 -2.41 -6.19 -7.16
C PRO A 106 -2.42 -5.45 -8.50
N GLY A 107 -3.57 -4.94 -8.92
CA GLY A 107 -3.74 -4.20 -10.18
C GLY A 107 -4.15 -5.01 -11.41
N TRP A 108 -4.17 -6.35 -11.33
CA TRP A 108 -4.57 -7.20 -12.47
C TRP A 108 -6.07 -7.37 -12.67
N GLU A 109 -6.86 -7.05 -11.64
CA GLU A 109 -8.31 -7.11 -11.64
C GLU A 109 -8.89 -5.70 -11.44
N ASP A 110 -10.17 -5.53 -11.79
CA ASP A 110 -10.94 -4.32 -11.47
C ASP A 110 -10.87 -4.02 -9.97
N ASP A 111 -10.91 -2.74 -9.61
CA ASP A 111 -10.86 -2.27 -8.22
C ASP A 111 -9.59 -2.68 -7.43
N ALA A 112 -8.55 -3.12 -8.13
CA ALA A 112 -7.21 -3.35 -7.61
C ALA A 112 -6.20 -2.41 -8.27
N TYR A 113 -5.16 -2.05 -7.50
CA TYR A 113 -4.11 -1.14 -7.90
C TYR A 113 -2.78 -1.71 -7.44
N GLY A 114 -1.73 -1.64 -8.26
CA GLY A 114 -0.44 -2.22 -7.90
C GLY A 114 0.75 -1.62 -8.61
N TYR A 115 1.91 -1.69 -7.96
CA TYR A 115 3.23 -1.37 -8.48
C TYR A 115 4.13 -2.60 -8.34
N HIS A 116 4.71 -3.05 -9.46
CA HIS A 116 5.35 -4.36 -9.57
C HIS A 116 6.87 -4.25 -9.64
N GLY A 117 7.56 -5.17 -8.95
CA GLY A 117 9.00 -5.07 -8.71
C GLY A 117 9.87 -5.48 -9.89
N ASP A 118 9.42 -6.42 -10.71
CA ASP A 118 10.20 -7.00 -11.80
C ASP A 118 10.28 -6.10 -13.03
N ASP A 119 9.30 -5.21 -13.24
CA ASP A 119 9.24 -4.30 -14.38
C ASP A 119 9.21 -2.81 -13.98
N GLY A 120 8.82 -2.48 -12.75
CA GLY A 120 8.65 -1.09 -12.30
C GLY A 120 7.35 -0.45 -12.81
N ALA A 121 6.44 -1.23 -13.38
CA ALA A 121 5.20 -0.75 -13.95
C ALA A 121 4.08 -0.64 -12.88
N LYS A 122 3.11 0.23 -13.16
CA LYS A 122 1.87 0.34 -12.42
C LYS A 122 0.73 -0.35 -13.16
N PHE A 123 -0.17 -0.97 -12.40
CA PHE A 123 -1.27 -1.80 -12.87
C PHE A 123 -2.57 -1.39 -12.20
N HIS A 124 -3.64 -1.31 -12.99
CA HIS A 124 -5.02 -1.12 -12.53
C HIS A 124 -5.98 -1.74 -13.53
N ALA A 125 -6.97 -2.52 -13.06
CA ALA A 125 -8.05 -3.13 -13.85
C ALA A 125 -7.63 -4.11 -14.96
N PHE A 126 -6.33 -4.28 -15.23
CA PHE A 126 -5.87 -5.05 -16.38
C PHE A 126 -4.46 -5.61 -16.16
N GLY A 127 -4.21 -6.80 -16.69
CA GLY A 127 -2.91 -7.48 -16.60
C GLY A 127 -1.77 -6.86 -17.40
N ARG A 128 -1.96 -5.70 -18.04
CA ARG A 128 -0.92 -4.98 -18.80
C ARG A 128 -0.54 -3.70 -18.07
N GLY A 129 0.69 -3.66 -17.57
CA GLY A 129 1.22 -2.51 -16.85
C GLY A 129 1.53 -1.32 -17.75
N THR A 130 1.63 -0.17 -17.12
CA THR A 130 2.12 1.09 -17.71
C THR A 130 3.39 1.54 -17.00
N GLU A 131 4.30 2.18 -17.73
CA GLU A 131 5.54 2.70 -17.14
C GLU A 131 5.24 3.68 -16.00
N PHE A 132 5.99 3.56 -14.91
CA PHE A 132 5.78 4.38 -13.72
C PHE A 132 7.07 4.67 -12.96
N GLY A 133 7.71 3.63 -12.41
CA GLY A 133 8.82 3.79 -11.49
C GLY A 133 9.97 2.83 -11.78
N PRO A 134 11.07 2.92 -11.01
CA PRO A 134 12.16 1.97 -11.11
C PRO A 134 11.71 0.56 -10.70
N LYS A 135 12.44 -0.47 -11.11
CA LYS A 135 12.29 -1.82 -10.54
C LYS A 135 12.66 -1.83 -9.06
N PHE A 136 12.20 -2.82 -8.30
CA PHE A 136 12.62 -3.00 -6.90
C PHE A 136 12.90 -4.46 -6.55
N THR A 137 13.75 -4.66 -5.56
CA THR A 137 14.28 -5.98 -5.22
C THR A 137 14.65 -6.11 -3.75
N THR A 138 15.28 -7.23 -3.37
CA THR A 138 15.73 -7.50 -2.01
C THR A 138 16.49 -6.33 -1.40
N GLY A 139 16.05 -5.92 -0.22
CA GLY A 139 16.61 -4.79 0.53
C GLY A 139 15.88 -3.48 0.31
N ASP A 140 15.14 -3.32 -0.80
CA ASP A 140 14.34 -2.13 -1.03
C ASP A 140 13.12 -2.07 -0.08
N VAL A 141 12.68 -0.85 0.21
CA VAL A 141 11.45 -0.53 0.93
C VAL A 141 10.55 0.26 0.01
N ILE A 142 9.34 -0.26 -0.23
CA ILE A 142 8.33 0.35 -1.09
C ILE A 142 7.19 0.88 -0.24
N GLY A 143 6.97 2.19 -0.29
CA GLY A 143 5.83 2.82 0.34
C GLY A 143 4.66 2.91 -0.62
N CYS A 144 3.44 2.85 -0.08
CA CYS A 144 2.21 3.08 -0.82
C CYS A 144 1.33 4.04 -0.02
N GLY A 145 1.01 5.17 -0.62
CA GLY A 145 0.20 6.22 -0.03
C GLY A 145 -1.11 6.43 -0.79
N ILE A 146 -2.20 6.61 -0.06
CA ILE A 146 -3.52 6.93 -0.61
C ILE A 146 -3.98 8.27 -0.02
N ASN A 147 -4.25 9.23 -0.88
CA ASN A 147 -4.78 10.55 -0.55
C ASN A 147 -6.26 10.62 -0.93
N PHE A 148 -7.14 10.47 0.05
CA PHE A 148 -8.58 10.57 -0.11
C PHE A 148 -9.08 12.00 -0.28
N PHE A 149 -8.27 13.03 0.00
CA PHE A 149 -8.70 14.42 -0.25
C PHE A 149 -8.85 14.72 -1.74
N ASN A 150 -7.99 14.15 -2.59
CA ASN A 150 -8.06 14.30 -4.06
C ASN A 150 -8.20 12.99 -4.83
N GLY A 151 -8.38 11.86 -4.15
CA GLY A 151 -8.53 10.55 -4.79
C GLY A 151 -7.29 10.13 -5.56
N THR A 152 -6.09 10.38 -5.04
CA THR A 152 -4.83 9.96 -5.67
C THR A 152 -4.12 8.90 -4.86
N ALA A 153 -3.29 8.10 -5.53
CA ALA A 153 -2.36 7.20 -4.86
C ALA A 153 -0.94 7.35 -5.44
N PHE A 154 0.05 7.25 -4.57
CA PHE A 154 1.46 7.41 -4.89
C PHE A 154 2.28 6.27 -4.29
N TYR A 155 3.50 6.12 -4.77
CA TYR A 155 4.47 5.19 -4.18
C TYR A 155 5.74 5.91 -3.78
N THR A 156 6.48 5.28 -2.89
CA THR A 156 7.85 5.69 -2.55
C THR A 156 8.78 4.50 -2.71
N LYS A 157 10.05 4.77 -2.99
CA LYS A 157 11.12 3.77 -2.93
C LYS A 157 12.25 4.30 -2.07
N ASN A 158 12.59 3.56 -1.02
CA ASN A 158 13.69 3.88 -0.11
C ASN A 158 13.63 5.33 0.40
N GLY A 159 12.42 5.79 0.74
CA GLY A 159 12.18 7.15 1.25
C GLY A 159 12.10 8.25 0.19
N ILE A 160 12.10 7.91 -1.11
CA ILE A 160 11.93 8.87 -2.21
C ILE A 160 10.54 8.72 -2.81
N HIS A 161 9.78 9.81 -2.88
CA HIS A 161 8.48 9.87 -3.54
C HIS A 161 8.62 9.69 -5.06
N LEU A 162 7.83 8.79 -5.65
CA LEU A 162 7.90 8.43 -7.09
C LEU A 162 6.89 9.17 -7.97
N GLY A 163 6.05 10.00 -7.37
CA GLY A 163 4.96 10.68 -8.06
C GLY A 163 3.62 9.95 -7.91
N VAL A 164 2.57 10.56 -8.44
CA VAL A 164 1.22 9.99 -8.44
C VAL A 164 1.15 8.84 -9.45
N ALA A 165 0.81 7.65 -8.96
CA ALA A 165 0.57 6.48 -9.79
C ALA A 165 -0.86 6.46 -10.33
N PHE A 166 -1.84 6.76 -9.48
CA PHE A 166 -3.26 6.62 -9.82
C PHE A 166 -4.05 7.86 -9.42
N ASN A 167 -5.03 8.19 -10.25
CA ASN A 167 -6.06 9.19 -9.99
C ASN A 167 -7.41 8.47 -9.85
N ASP A 168 -8.45 9.21 -9.47
CA ASP A 168 -9.82 8.70 -9.35
C ASP A 168 -9.95 7.48 -8.39
N VAL A 169 -9.07 7.42 -7.38
CA VAL A 169 -9.04 6.38 -6.35
C VAL A 169 -10.15 6.63 -5.33
N ILE A 170 -11.30 6.02 -5.58
CA ILE A 170 -12.50 6.16 -4.75
C ILE A 170 -13.01 4.78 -4.34
N GLY A 171 -13.16 4.55 -3.04
CA GLY A 171 -13.69 3.29 -2.53
C GLY A 171 -13.16 2.89 -1.15
N GLU A 172 -13.61 1.74 -0.66
CA GLU A 172 -13.12 1.13 0.57
C GLU A 172 -12.01 0.15 0.24
N PHE A 173 -10.76 0.56 0.45
CA PHE A 173 -9.57 -0.19 0.04
C PHE A 173 -8.85 -0.85 1.21
N TYR A 174 -8.26 -2.01 0.94
CA TYR A 174 -7.37 -2.73 1.84
C TYR A 174 -5.96 -2.71 1.25
N PRO A 175 -4.91 -2.37 2.02
CA PRO A 175 -3.54 -2.64 1.63
C PRO A 175 -3.39 -4.11 1.23
N MET A 176 -2.66 -4.32 0.15
CA MET A 176 -2.54 -5.62 -0.51
C MET A 176 -1.12 -5.82 -1.00
N ILE A 177 -0.59 -7.02 -0.82
CA ILE A 177 0.60 -7.48 -1.54
C ILE A 177 0.27 -8.71 -2.36
N GLY A 178 0.99 -8.89 -3.46
CA GLY A 178 0.97 -10.09 -4.27
C GLY A 178 2.38 -10.63 -4.46
N LEU A 179 2.51 -11.95 -4.42
CA LEU A 179 3.74 -12.71 -4.63
C LEU A 179 3.45 -13.83 -5.64
N ARG A 180 4.47 -14.26 -6.37
CA ARG A 180 4.30 -15.31 -7.38
C ARG A 180 5.50 -16.25 -7.51
N SER A 181 6.70 -15.86 -7.10
CA SER A 181 7.87 -16.74 -7.22
C SER A 181 8.44 -17.16 -5.88
N PHE A 182 8.84 -18.42 -5.76
CA PHE A 182 9.51 -18.90 -4.57
C PHE A 182 10.94 -18.34 -4.47
N PRO A 183 11.49 -18.06 -3.26
CA PRO A 183 10.82 -17.86 -1.97
C PRO A 183 10.57 -16.37 -1.66
N GLU A 184 9.85 -15.65 -2.51
CA GLU A 184 9.52 -14.23 -2.27
C GLU A 184 9.00 -14.03 -0.85
N THR A 185 9.59 -13.04 -0.16
CA THR A 185 9.26 -12.73 1.23
C THR A 185 9.28 -11.23 1.40
N VAL A 186 8.24 -10.69 2.02
CA VAL A 186 8.09 -9.27 2.31
C VAL A 186 7.69 -9.06 3.77
N GLU A 187 7.99 -7.89 4.31
CA GLU A 187 7.58 -7.48 5.65
C GLU A 187 6.93 -6.10 5.60
N ALA A 188 5.72 -6.00 6.13
CA ALA A 188 4.97 -4.76 6.18
C ALA A 188 5.27 -3.95 7.43
N ASN A 189 5.23 -2.64 7.28
CA ASN A 189 5.13 -1.67 8.35
C ASN A 189 3.84 -0.86 8.11
N PHE A 190 2.86 -1.02 8.98
CA PHE A 190 1.60 -0.28 8.99
C PHE A 190 1.62 0.88 10.02
N GLY A 191 2.81 1.22 10.54
CA GLY A 191 3.02 2.23 11.58
C GLY A 191 3.56 1.67 12.90
N GLN A 192 3.93 0.39 12.96
CA GLN A 192 4.59 -0.21 14.12
C GLN A 192 6.01 0.35 14.33
N ASP A 193 6.69 0.64 13.22
CA ASP A 193 8.05 1.19 13.19
C ASP A 193 8.07 2.52 12.44
N LYS A 194 9.17 3.27 12.60
CA LYS A 194 9.39 4.50 11.82
C LYS A 194 9.46 4.18 10.33
N PHE A 195 8.72 4.93 9.52
CA PHE A 195 8.79 4.85 8.06
C PHE A 195 10.14 5.37 7.53
N VAL A 196 10.57 4.81 6.40
CA VAL A 196 11.75 5.29 5.66
C VAL A 196 11.45 6.61 4.97
N PHE A 197 10.26 6.75 4.40
CA PHE A 197 9.76 8.04 3.90
C PHE A 197 9.36 8.96 5.06
N ASP A 198 9.67 10.25 4.92
CA ASP A 198 9.25 11.29 5.86
C ASP A 198 7.76 11.65 5.66
N ILE A 199 6.89 10.69 5.99
CA ILE A 199 5.45 10.82 5.85
C ILE A 199 4.88 11.91 6.77
N ASP A 200 5.51 12.15 7.92
CA ASP A 200 5.11 13.21 8.85
C ASP A 200 5.25 14.59 8.20
N LYS A 201 6.38 14.84 7.52
CA LYS A 201 6.58 16.07 6.76
C LYS A 201 5.58 16.20 5.61
N TYR A 202 5.38 15.13 4.84
CA TYR A 202 4.45 15.12 3.71
C TYR A 202 3.00 15.41 4.17
N ALA A 203 2.55 14.76 5.24
CA ALA A 203 1.22 14.94 5.80
C ALA A 203 1.01 16.38 6.29
N LYS A 204 2.01 16.96 6.97
CA LYS A 204 1.96 18.34 7.44
C LYS A 204 1.79 19.35 6.29
N GLU A 205 2.51 19.15 5.19
CA GLU A 205 2.40 19.99 3.99
C GLU A 205 1.02 19.82 3.36
N LEU A 206 0.55 18.58 3.18
CA LEU A 206 -0.78 18.27 2.65
C LEU A 206 -1.92 18.90 3.47
N TYR A 207 -1.88 18.76 4.80
CA TYR A 207 -2.96 19.27 5.67
C TYR A 207 -3.00 20.80 5.69
N LYS A 208 -1.85 21.46 5.56
CA LYS A 208 -1.79 22.91 5.40
C LYS A 208 -2.54 23.34 4.14
N GLU A 209 -2.29 22.69 3.01
CA GLU A 209 -2.92 23.03 1.73
C GLU A 209 -4.44 22.80 1.74
N VAL A 210 -4.88 21.68 2.32
CA VAL A 210 -6.31 21.36 2.50
C VAL A 210 -7.00 22.41 3.37
N ASN A 211 -6.38 22.82 4.48
CA ASN A 211 -6.94 23.81 5.38
C ASN A 211 -6.97 25.23 4.78
N GLU A 212 -6.05 25.54 3.87
CA GLU A 212 -6.00 26.81 3.14
C GLU A 212 -6.97 26.85 1.94
N GLY A 213 -7.68 25.75 1.64
CA GLY A 213 -8.63 25.67 0.53
C GLY A 213 -7.95 25.69 -0.85
N THR A 214 -6.67 25.31 -0.91
CA THR A 214 -5.89 25.31 -2.16
C THR A 214 -6.22 24.04 -2.97
N ASP A 215 -6.27 24.17 -4.30
CA ASP A 215 -6.43 23.01 -5.19
C ASP A 215 -5.19 22.09 -5.10
N ILE A 216 -5.34 21.01 -4.33
CA ILE A 216 -4.32 20.00 -4.03
C ILE A 216 -3.98 19.07 -5.22
N SER A 217 -4.57 19.29 -6.40
CA SER A 217 -4.22 18.52 -7.61
C SER A 217 -2.86 18.91 -8.22
N SER A 218 -2.30 20.07 -7.84
CA SER A 218 -1.15 20.69 -8.51
C SER A 218 0.16 20.73 -7.70
N THR A 219 0.14 20.33 -6.42
CA THR A 219 1.23 20.56 -5.46
C THR A 219 2.13 19.36 -5.19
N ILE A 220 1.79 18.17 -5.70
CA ILE A 220 2.69 17.02 -5.66
C ILE A 220 3.82 17.28 -6.66
N PRO A 221 5.11 17.24 -6.25
CA PRO A 221 6.21 17.56 -7.15
C PRO A 221 6.12 16.65 -8.37
N ASN A 222 5.93 17.28 -9.54
CA ASN A 222 6.30 16.67 -10.81
C ASN A 222 7.80 16.39 -10.71
N THR A 223 8.17 15.14 -10.41
CA THR A 223 9.54 14.70 -10.58
C THR A 223 9.78 14.38 -12.06
N PRO A 224 11.00 14.69 -12.55
CA PRO A 224 11.33 14.72 -13.98
C PRO A 224 11.25 13.35 -14.68
#